data_AF-A0A317KIS2-F1
#
_entry.id   AF-A0A317KIS2-F1
#
_cell.length_a   1.000
_cell.length_b   1.000
_cell.length_c   1.000
_cell.angle_alpha   90.00
_cell.angle_beta   90.00
_cell.angle_gamma   90.00
#
_symmetry.space_group_name_H-M   'P 1'
#
loop_
_entity.id
_entity.type
_entity.pdbx_description
1 polymer ?
#
loop_
_entity_poly.entity_id
_entity_poly.type
_entity_poly.pdbx_seq_one_letter_code
_entity_poly.pdbx_strand_id
1 'polypeptide(L)'
;MRSATRTARPTAAREPAGEVLREIPLPPYVTGEDAQFAVRAVVVHAPRRWSGGTVCRNDASPHPCRLHRWGTRVLALRGLHAADIAALIERGDPTAAVPPPRRPGA
;
A
#
# COMPACT_ATOMS: atom_id res chain seq x y z
N MET A 1 -17.75 53.83 18.22
CA MET A 1 -16.41 53.20 18.15
C MET A 1 -16.45 51.85 18.83
N ARG A 2 -16.10 50.77 18.12
CA ARG A 2 -15.42 49.54 18.59
C ARG A 2 -15.48 48.50 17.46
N SER A 3 -14.44 48.50 16.62
CA SER A 3 -14.19 47.46 15.62
C SER A 3 -13.71 46.20 16.31
N ALA A 4 -14.34 45.06 16.03
CA ALA A 4 -13.88 43.75 16.46
C ALA A 4 -13.00 43.14 15.36
N THR A 5 -11.69 43.20 15.53
CA THR A 5 -10.73 42.57 14.63
C THR A 5 -10.74 41.06 14.90
N ARG A 6 -11.41 40.31 14.02
CA ARG A 6 -11.45 38.84 14.06
C ARG A 6 -10.18 38.32 13.39
N THR A 7 -9.18 37.92 14.18
CA THR A 7 -7.97 37.27 13.66
C THR A 7 -8.35 35.90 13.10
N ALA A 8 -8.41 35.79 11.78
CA ALA A 8 -8.47 34.50 11.11
C ALA A 8 -7.11 33.81 11.27
N ARG A 9 -7.11 32.63 11.90
CA ARG A 9 -5.94 31.75 11.94
C ARG A 9 -5.65 31.34 10.49
N PRO A 10 -4.43 31.56 9.96
CA PRO A 10 -4.11 31.04 8.65
C PRO A 10 -4.26 29.53 8.71
N THR A 11 -5.19 28.98 7.94
CA THR A 11 -5.15 27.57 7.58
C THR A 11 -3.79 27.36 6.97
N ALA A 12 -2.91 26.64 7.66
CA ALA A 12 -1.63 26.22 7.10
C ALA A 12 -1.96 25.67 5.71
N ALA A 13 -1.49 26.38 4.68
CA ALA A 13 -1.53 25.86 3.34
C ALA A 13 -0.93 24.47 3.46
N ARG A 14 -1.74 23.46 3.13
CA ARG A 14 -1.25 22.09 3.09
C ARG A 14 -0.15 22.14 2.04
N GLU A 15 1.09 22.18 2.50
CA GLU A 15 2.28 22.04 1.67
C GLU A 15 1.96 20.98 0.62
N PRO A 16 2.18 21.24 -0.68
CA PRO A 16 1.85 20.29 -1.72
C PRO A 16 2.57 18.99 -1.37
N ALA A 17 1.82 18.03 -0.85
CA ALA A 17 2.36 16.77 -0.43
C ALA A 17 2.75 16.04 -1.71
N GLY A 18 4.04 16.07 -2.01
CA GLY A 18 4.64 15.16 -2.95
C GLY A 18 5.31 15.84 -4.11
N GLU A 19 6.63 15.85 -4.05
CA GLU A 19 7.36 15.22 -5.14
C GLU A 19 6.60 13.93 -5.53
N VAL A 20 6.17 13.82 -6.79
CA VAL A 20 5.48 12.62 -7.30
C VAL A 20 6.49 11.49 -7.26
N LEU A 21 6.54 10.77 -6.14
CA LEU A 21 7.43 9.63 -5.98
C LEU A 21 7.02 8.60 -7.02
N ARG A 22 7.94 8.31 -7.96
CA ARG A 22 7.72 7.36 -9.06
C ARG A 22 7.37 5.98 -8.53
N GLU A 23 6.71 5.13 -9.31
CA GLU A 23 6.45 3.74 -8.88
C GLU A 23 7.74 3.01 -8.50
N ILE A 24 7.63 2.07 -7.55
CA ILE A 24 8.76 1.22 -7.17
C ILE A 24 9.02 0.25 -8.32
N PRO A 25 10.25 0.16 -8.86
CA PRO A 25 10.56 -0.76 -9.95
C PRO A 25 10.35 -2.21 -9.51
N LEU A 26 9.95 -3.05 -10.45
CA LEU A 26 9.90 -4.48 -10.22
C LEU A 26 11.30 -5.08 -10.39
N PRO A 27 11.67 -6.08 -9.56
CA PRO A 27 12.90 -6.81 -9.80
C PRO A 27 12.80 -7.58 -11.14
N PRO A 28 13.93 -7.78 -11.85
CA PRO A 28 13.95 -8.50 -13.12
C PRO A 28 13.50 -9.97 -12.99
N TYR A 29 13.62 -10.53 -11.79
CA TYR A 29 13.13 -11.86 -11.41
C TYR A 29 12.67 -11.81 -9.96
N VAL A 30 11.53 -12.42 -9.65
CA VAL A 30 10.98 -12.45 -8.28
C VAL A 30 11.56 -13.62 -7.51
N THR A 31 12.33 -13.31 -6.46
CA THR A 31 12.88 -14.30 -5.53
C THR A 31 11.87 -14.68 -4.44
N GLY A 32 12.23 -15.66 -3.61
CA GLY A 32 11.46 -15.96 -2.39
C GLY A 32 11.47 -14.81 -1.40
N GLU A 33 12.58 -14.08 -1.28
CA GLU A 33 12.72 -12.93 -0.40
C GLU A 33 11.84 -11.75 -0.87
N ASP A 34 11.85 -11.45 -2.17
CA ASP A 34 10.95 -10.44 -2.75
C ASP A 34 9.48 -10.73 -2.45
N ALA A 35 9.09 -12.01 -2.50
CA ALA A 35 7.74 -12.45 -2.18
C ALA A 35 7.39 -12.19 -0.70
N GLN A 36 8.33 -12.39 0.23
CA GLN A 36 8.12 -12.08 1.64
C GLN A 36 7.97 -10.58 1.89
N PHE A 37 8.81 -9.76 1.25
CA PHE A 37 8.63 -8.31 1.30
C PHE A 37 7.29 -7.87 0.68
N ALA A 38 6.85 -8.54 -0.37
CA ALA A 38 5.56 -8.28 -1.01
C ALA A 38 4.36 -8.64 -0.13
N VAL A 39 4.42 -9.74 0.63
CA VAL A 39 3.41 -10.07 1.67
C VAL A 39 3.33 -8.95 2.69
N ARG A 40 4.48 -8.56 3.26
CA ARG A 40 4.53 -7.46 4.22
C ARG A 40 3.95 -6.17 3.62
N ALA A 41 4.27 -5.87 2.37
CA ALA A 41 3.78 -4.67 1.69
C ALA A 41 2.25 -4.68 1.55
N VAL A 42 1.63 -5.77 1.09
CA VAL A 42 0.15 -5.80 0.94
C VAL A 42 -0.57 -5.83 2.28
N VAL A 43 -0.03 -6.55 3.27
CA VAL A 43 -0.63 -6.70 4.59
C VAL A 43 -0.50 -5.41 5.40
N VAL A 44 0.71 -4.85 5.55
CA VAL A 44 0.92 -3.62 6.35
C VAL A 44 0.19 -2.43 5.73
N HIS A 45 0.20 -2.34 4.39
CA HIS A 45 -0.43 -1.25 3.65
C HIS A 45 -1.86 -1.58 3.18
N ALA A 46 -2.56 -2.43 3.94
CA ALA A 46 -3.96 -2.77 3.71
C ALA A 46 -4.88 -1.53 3.67
N PRO A 47 -6.01 -1.60 2.96
CA PRO A 47 -7.00 -0.52 2.94
C PRO A 47 -7.62 -0.29 4.33
N ARG A 48 -7.84 0.96 4.69
CA ARG A 48 -8.64 1.40 5.85
C ARG A 48 -9.67 2.42 5.40
N ARG A 49 -10.91 2.28 5.89
CA ARG A 49 -11.96 3.30 5.67
C ARG A 49 -11.70 4.53 6.53
N TRP A 50 -11.89 5.70 5.94
CA TRP A 50 -11.83 7.02 6.59
C TRP A 50 -12.95 7.91 6.05
N SER A 51 -13.28 9.00 6.75
CA SER A 51 -14.41 9.89 6.42
C SER A 51 -14.37 10.54 5.02
N GLY A 52 -13.27 10.36 4.26
CA GLY A 52 -13.10 10.86 2.90
C GLY A 52 -12.69 9.80 1.87
N GLY A 53 -12.81 8.50 2.19
CA GLY A 53 -12.49 7.40 1.25
C GLY A 53 -11.65 6.29 1.88
N THR A 54 -11.00 5.51 1.02
CA THR A 54 -10.10 4.42 1.44
C THR A 54 -8.66 4.89 1.41
N VAL A 55 -7.97 4.76 2.54
CA VAL A 55 -6.57 5.15 2.71
C VAL A 55 -5.72 3.94 3.08
N CYS A 56 -4.42 4.01 2.78
CA CYS A 56 -3.45 3.06 3.28
C CYS A 56 -3.41 3.13 4.81
N ARG A 57 -3.56 1.99 5.48
CA ARG A 57 -3.54 1.93 6.95
C ARG A 57 -2.25 2.49 7.54
N ASN A 58 -1.11 2.22 6.90
CA ASN A 58 0.22 2.62 7.39
C ASN A 58 0.61 4.05 6.97
N ASP A 59 0.45 4.38 5.69
CA ASP A 59 0.99 5.64 5.15
C ASP A 59 -0.01 6.79 5.18
N ALA A 60 -1.29 6.52 5.46
CA ALA A 60 -2.42 7.44 5.33
C ALA A 60 -2.60 8.09 3.94
N SER A 61 -1.86 7.63 2.93
CA SER A 61 -2.02 8.02 1.52
C SER A 61 -3.26 7.37 0.88
N PRO A 62 -3.78 7.88 -0.24
CA PRO A 62 -4.86 7.23 -0.97
C PRO A 62 -4.52 5.77 -1.28
N HIS A 63 -5.44 4.85 -0.98
CA HIS A 63 -5.24 3.43 -1.26
C HIS A 63 -5.72 3.09 -2.68
N PRO A 64 -4.97 2.25 -3.43
CA PRO A 64 -3.73 1.57 -3.03
C PRO A 64 -2.53 2.51 -3.03
N CYS A 65 -1.66 2.44 -2.01
CA CYS A 65 -0.40 3.20 -2.00
C CYS A 65 0.69 2.50 -2.84
N ARG A 66 1.83 3.17 -3.05
CA ARG A 66 2.95 2.65 -3.86
C ARG A 66 3.44 1.27 -3.41
N LEU A 67 3.63 1.08 -2.10
CA LEU A 67 4.09 -0.21 -1.56
C LEU A 67 3.03 -1.30 -1.75
N HIS A 68 1.75 -0.99 -1.54
CA HIS A 68 0.67 -1.94 -1.80
C HIS A 68 0.60 -2.36 -3.28
N ARG A 69 0.72 -1.39 -4.21
CA ARG A 69 0.76 -1.66 -5.65
C ARG A 69 1.95 -2.53 -6.04
N TRP A 70 3.14 -2.21 -5.52
CA TRP A 70 4.35 -2.99 -5.74
C TRP A 70 4.19 -4.43 -5.23
N GLY A 71 3.75 -4.62 -3.98
CA GLY A 71 3.57 -5.95 -3.40
C GLY A 71 2.57 -6.80 -4.18
N THR A 72 1.45 -6.20 -4.60
CA THR A 72 0.45 -6.88 -5.44
C THR A 72 1.05 -7.38 -6.75
N ARG A 73 1.86 -6.54 -7.43
CA ARG A 73 2.51 -6.90 -8.69
C ARG A 73 3.56 -8.00 -8.50
N VAL A 74 4.37 -7.94 -7.45
CA VAL A 74 5.37 -8.96 -7.14
C VAL A 74 4.71 -10.31 -6.83
N LEU A 75 3.65 -10.33 -6.01
CA LEU A 75 2.91 -11.56 -5.72
C LEU A 75 2.22 -12.14 -6.96
N ALA A 76 1.67 -11.30 -7.83
CA ALA A 76 1.09 -11.74 -9.10
C ALA A 76 2.14 -12.36 -10.03
N LEU A 77 3.32 -11.72 -10.17
CA LEU A 77 4.46 -12.30 -10.91
C LEU A 77 4.96 -13.61 -10.32
N ARG A 78 4.78 -13.77 -9.00
CA ARG A 78 5.13 -14.98 -8.28
C ARG A 78 4.11 -16.12 -8.44
N GLY A 79 2.99 -15.84 -9.11
CA GLY A 79 1.94 -16.78 -9.48
C GLY A 79 0.72 -16.80 -8.54
N LEU A 80 0.60 -15.85 -7.61
CA LEU A 80 -0.55 -15.79 -6.71
C LEU A 80 -1.76 -15.19 -7.43
N HIS A 81 -2.94 -15.76 -7.19
CA HIS A 81 -4.18 -15.19 -7.69
C HIS A 81 -4.64 -14.02 -6.80
N ALA A 82 -5.46 -13.13 -7.37
CA ALA A 82 -6.01 -12.00 -6.64
C ALA A 82 -6.77 -12.42 -5.36
N ALA A 83 -7.47 -13.56 -5.40
CA ALA A 83 -8.15 -14.11 -4.23
C ALA A 83 -7.19 -14.53 -3.10
N ASP A 84 -6.04 -15.11 -3.44
CA ASP A 84 -5.02 -15.49 -2.45
C ASP A 84 -4.38 -14.25 -1.80
N ILE A 85 -4.15 -13.21 -2.60
CA ILE A 85 -3.65 -11.92 -2.12
C ILE A 85 -4.68 -11.25 -1.20
N ALA A 86 -5.95 -11.25 -1.58
CA ALA A 86 -7.03 -10.74 -0.72
C ALA A 86 -7.09 -11.49 0.61
N ALA A 87 -6.99 -12.83 0.58
CA ALA A 87 -6.97 -13.65 1.78
C ALA A 87 -5.74 -13.36 2.68
N LEU A 88 -4.57 -13.02 2.11
CA LEU A 88 -3.42 -12.56 2.90
C LEU A 88 -3.71 -11.23 3.61
N ILE A 89 -4.30 -10.26 2.89
CA ILE A 89 -4.67 -8.95 3.42
C ILE A 89 -5.70 -9.10 4.55
N GLU A 90 -6.70 -9.95 4.36
CA GLU A 90 -7.75 -10.23 5.35
C GLU A 90 -7.19 -10.93 6.60
N ARG A 91 -6.31 -11.92 6.43
CA ARG A 91 -5.63 -12.58 7.56
C ARG A 91 -4.79 -11.61 8.38
N GLY A 92 -4.17 -10.61 7.73
CA GLY A 92 -3.44 -9.55 8.43
C GLY A 92 -2.08 -9.97 9.00
N ASP A 93 -1.55 -11.15 8.65
CA ASP A 93 -0.23 -11.64 9.08
C ASP A 93 0.85 -11.25 8.05
N PRO A 94 1.75 -10.30 8.36
CA PRO A 94 2.81 -9.86 7.45
C PRO A 94 3.97 -10.86 7.35
N THR A 95 3.96 -11.92 8.15
CA THR A 95 4.97 -13.00 8.17
C THR A 95 4.49 -14.28 7.49
N ALA A 96 3.25 -14.27 6.98
CA ALA A 96 2.65 -15.42 6.32
C ALA A 96 3.54 -15.91 5.16
N ALA A 97 3.91 -17.19 5.22
CA ALA A 97 4.76 -17.78 4.19
C ALA A 97 4.06 -17.78 2.83
N VAL A 98 4.78 -17.34 1.79
CA VAL A 98 4.32 -17.45 0.41
C VAL A 98 4.61 -18.86 -0.10
N PRO A 99 3.60 -19.58 -0.64
CA PRO A 99 3.83 -20.87 -1.25
C PRO A 99 4.89 -20.81 -2.38
N PRO A 100 5.67 -21.90 -2.59
CA PRO A 100 6.54 -21.99 -3.75
C PRO A 100 5.73 -21.84 -5.06
N PRO A 101 6.35 -21.38 -6.16
CA PRO A 101 5.60 -21.13 -7.38
C PRO A 101 5.11 -22.49 -7.87
N ARG A 102 3.84 -22.56 -8.31
CA ARG A 102 3.40 -23.78 -8.98
C ARG A 102 4.28 -23.96 -10.22
N ARG A 103 4.96 -25.10 -10.30
CA ARG A 103 5.66 -25.48 -11.52
C ARG A 103 4.59 -25.69 -12.60
N PRO A 104 4.74 -25.12 -13.79
CA PRO A 104 3.87 -25.48 -14.91
C PRO A 104 4.02 -26.97 -15.20
N GLY A 105 2.92 -27.74 -15.15
CA GLY A 105 2.89 -29.15 -15.57
C GLY A 105 2.89 -30.22 -14.45
N ALA A 106 2.54 -29.87 -13.21
CA ALA A 106 2.24 -30.83 -12.15
C ALA A 106 0.73 -31.04 -12.00
#